data_AF-A0AA38SDL5-F1
#
_entry.id   AF-A0AA38SDL5-F1
#
_cell.length_a   1.000
_cell.length_b   1.000
_cell.length_c   1.000
_cell.angle_alpha   90.00
_cell.angle_beta   90.00
_cell.angle_gamma   90.00
#
_symmetry.space_group_name_H-M   'P 1'
#
loop_
_entity.id
_entity.type
_entity.pdbx_description
1 polymer ?
#
loop_
_entity_poly.entity_id
_entity_poly.type
_entity_poly.pdbx_seq_one_letter_code
_entity_poly.pdbx_strand_id
1 'polypeptide(L)'
;MALSASATTPTSFTSSPTAAVPILAFTTPFAQPPSCSASSLLTTTVSYYSAYGTSTSSTRLLPDTSNPRYTACLAPAGSQFSFSPAVCPQGWPAWWLGKTTPALSSAATATATAPSVSYVSTAYCCAPGYSMLRQGTEDDPSPSCEQAFISTTSSSGHSFVSTTTLSKAMVPAWHISWQTTDMPTLSPRPPALDDGERITRWVPGSDPEREPRDSWGGGISRSLFFFLVIGIPLIVIGAIAACLIPACRGRRAKKRPGPTGAAS
;
A
#
# COMPACT_ATOMS: atom_id res chain seq x y z
N MET A 1 70.92 24.87 -14.48
CA MET A 1 69.93 24.40 -13.48
C MET A 1 68.66 25.20 -13.66
N ALA A 2 67.62 24.60 -14.25
CA ALA A 2 66.27 25.15 -14.29
C ALA A 2 65.31 23.96 -14.11
N LEU A 3 64.40 24.07 -13.14
CA LEU A 3 63.51 23.01 -12.67
C LEU A 3 62.33 22.83 -13.65
N SER A 4 62.09 21.59 -14.09
CA SER A 4 60.87 21.20 -14.80
C SER A 4 59.74 20.93 -13.80
N ALA A 5 58.60 21.59 -13.98
CA ALA A 5 57.36 21.31 -13.26
C ALA A 5 56.45 20.37 -14.08
N SER A 6 56.04 19.25 -13.51
CA SER A 6 55.03 18.35 -14.07
C SER A 6 53.63 18.89 -13.80
N ALA A 7 52.83 19.10 -14.84
CA ALA A 7 51.41 19.40 -14.75
C ALA A 7 50.59 18.11 -14.87
N THR A 8 49.80 17.80 -13.84
CA THR A 8 48.90 16.64 -13.80
C THR A 8 47.59 17.01 -14.50
N THR A 9 47.28 16.33 -15.60
CA THR A 9 46.01 16.48 -16.33
C THR A 9 44.86 15.82 -15.54
N PRO A 10 43.72 16.49 -15.30
CA PRO A 10 42.58 15.84 -14.66
C PRO A 10 41.84 14.93 -15.66
N THR A 11 41.79 13.63 -15.35
CA THR A 11 41.02 12.63 -16.07
C THR A 11 39.52 12.92 -15.89
N SER A 12 38.85 13.26 -16.98
CA SER A 12 37.40 13.46 -16.99
C SER A 12 36.71 12.09 -16.94
N PHE A 13 36.03 11.78 -15.84
CA PHE A 13 35.16 10.62 -15.77
C PHE A 13 33.91 10.90 -16.61
N THR A 14 33.84 10.29 -17.80
CA THR A 14 32.60 10.24 -18.59
C THR A 14 31.66 9.27 -17.88
N SER A 15 30.70 9.79 -17.13
CA SER A 15 29.60 9.01 -16.60
C SER A 15 28.73 8.54 -17.76
N SER A 16 28.73 7.22 -17.99
CA SER A 16 27.78 6.59 -18.89
C SER A 16 26.36 6.89 -18.38
N PRO A 17 25.44 7.45 -19.19
CA PRO A 17 24.06 7.60 -18.76
C PRO A 17 23.45 6.21 -18.58
N THR A 18 23.13 5.84 -17.34
CA THR A 18 22.23 4.72 -17.05
C THR A 18 20.94 4.99 -17.80
N ALA A 19 20.66 4.21 -18.84
CA ALA A 19 19.41 4.28 -19.57
C ALA A 19 18.26 4.01 -18.58
N ALA A 20 17.57 5.08 -18.17
CA ALA A 20 16.34 4.96 -17.41
C ALA A 20 15.35 4.18 -18.28
N VAL A 21 14.80 3.10 -17.73
CA VAL A 21 13.72 2.34 -18.39
C VAL A 21 12.61 3.35 -18.70
N PRO A 22 12.17 3.50 -19.96
CA PRO A 22 11.13 4.46 -20.30
C PRO A 22 9.85 4.02 -19.60
N ILE A 23 9.46 4.75 -18.56
CA ILE A 23 8.12 4.64 -18.00
C ILE A 23 7.18 5.17 -19.07
N LEU A 24 6.24 4.35 -19.55
CA LEU A 24 5.25 4.82 -20.50
C LEU A 24 4.38 5.88 -19.82
N ALA A 25 4.48 7.11 -20.31
CA ALA A 25 3.56 8.19 -19.96
C ALA A 25 2.24 7.97 -20.71
N PHE A 26 1.15 7.85 -19.97
CA PHE A 26 -0.21 7.76 -20.51
C PHE A 26 -0.98 9.01 -20.07
N THR A 27 -0.76 10.12 -20.78
CA THR A 27 -1.50 11.37 -20.55
C THR A 27 -2.98 11.26 -20.97
N THR A 28 -3.26 10.30 -21.86
CA THR A 28 -4.61 9.85 -22.23
C THR A 28 -4.79 8.39 -21.82
N PRO A 29 -6.01 7.98 -21.43
CA PRO A 29 -6.25 6.65 -20.93
C PRO A 29 -6.04 5.64 -22.05
N PHE A 30 -5.33 4.55 -21.77
CA PHE A 30 -5.41 3.38 -22.64
C PHE A 30 -6.86 2.87 -22.64
N ALA A 31 -7.49 2.79 -23.80
CA ALA A 31 -8.78 2.13 -23.93
C ALA A 31 -8.55 0.66 -24.23
N GLN A 32 -8.94 -0.23 -23.32
CA GLN A 32 -8.90 -1.66 -23.58
C GLN A 32 -9.80 -1.98 -24.78
N PRO A 33 -9.32 -2.70 -25.81
CA PRO A 33 -10.14 -3.09 -26.94
C PRO A 33 -11.37 -3.88 -26.47
N PRO A 34 -12.57 -3.67 -27.04
CA PRO A 34 -13.79 -4.38 -26.64
C PRO A 34 -13.72 -5.90 -26.87
N SER A 35 -12.79 -6.37 -27.71
CA SER A 35 -12.49 -7.79 -27.91
C SER A 35 -11.81 -8.47 -26.72
N CYS A 36 -11.38 -7.72 -25.72
CA CYS A 36 -10.67 -8.20 -24.55
C CYS A 36 -11.64 -8.54 -23.42
N SER A 37 -12.40 -9.62 -23.57
CA SER A 37 -13.12 -10.18 -22.42
C SER A 37 -12.14 -10.98 -21.56
N ALA A 38 -12.00 -10.60 -20.30
CA ALA A 38 -11.05 -11.24 -19.40
C ALA A 38 -11.31 -12.75 -19.25
N SER A 39 -12.57 -13.20 -19.38
CA SER A 39 -12.95 -14.61 -19.42
C SER A 39 -12.22 -15.45 -20.48
N SER A 40 -11.82 -14.84 -21.61
CA SER A 40 -11.14 -15.54 -22.71
C SER A 40 -9.61 -15.60 -22.55
N LEU A 41 -9.08 -14.94 -21.52
CA LEU A 41 -7.65 -14.77 -21.27
C LEU A 41 -7.16 -15.52 -20.03
N LEU A 42 -8.04 -16.30 -19.40
CA LEU A 42 -7.78 -16.90 -18.09
C LEU A 42 -7.68 -18.43 -18.21
N THR A 43 -6.68 -19.00 -17.56
CA THR A 43 -6.49 -20.43 -17.36
C THR A 43 -6.98 -20.84 -15.99
N THR A 44 -7.74 -21.93 -15.94
CA THR A 44 -8.26 -22.52 -14.71
C THR A 44 -7.16 -23.21 -13.92
N THR A 45 -6.91 -22.72 -12.71
CA THR A 45 -6.06 -23.36 -11.70
C THR A 45 -6.95 -23.80 -10.54
N VAL A 46 -6.97 -25.08 -10.23
CA VAL A 46 -7.69 -25.61 -9.07
C VAL A 46 -6.70 -25.73 -7.92
N SER A 47 -6.89 -24.93 -6.88
CA SER A 47 -6.12 -25.00 -5.64
C SER A 47 -6.90 -25.80 -4.61
N TYR A 48 -6.30 -26.84 -4.06
CA TYR A 48 -6.87 -27.65 -2.99
C TYR A 48 -6.26 -27.22 -1.67
N TYR A 49 -7.10 -26.86 -0.70
CA TYR A 49 -6.66 -26.62 0.67
C TYR A 49 -7.48 -27.47 1.63
N SER A 50 -6.80 -28.26 2.45
CA SER A 50 -7.42 -29.01 3.54
C SER A 50 -7.16 -28.29 4.86
N ALA A 51 -8.21 -27.83 5.51
CA ALA A 51 -8.16 -27.39 6.90
C ALA A 51 -9.09 -28.28 7.73
N TYR A 52 -8.60 -28.79 8.86
CA TYR A 52 -9.38 -29.58 9.83
C TYR A 52 -10.16 -30.76 9.20
N GLY A 53 -9.54 -31.50 8.27
CA GLY A 53 -10.16 -32.66 7.62
C GLY A 53 -11.23 -32.32 6.56
N THR A 54 -11.54 -31.04 6.34
CA THR A 54 -12.43 -30.59 5.27
C THR A 54 -11.59 -30.16 4.07
N SER A 55 -11.72 -30.86 2.95
CA SER A 55 -11.07 -30.48 1.68
C SER A 55 -11.92 -29.45 0.98
N THR A 56 -11.45 -28.20 0.92
CA THR A 56 -12.08 -27.14 0.14
C THR A 56 -11.27 -26.95 -1.14
N SER A 57 -11.93 -27.06 -2.29
CA SER A 57 -11.32 -26.69 -3.58
C SER A 57 -11.70 -25.26 -3.91
N SER A 58 -10.71 -24.43 -4.22
CA SER A 58 -10.90 -23.08 -4.73
C SER A 58 -10.39 -23.06 -6.16
N THR A 59 -11.26 -22.66 -7.08
CA THR A 59 -10.88 -22.53 -8.49
C THR A 59 -10.48 -21.08 -8.74
N ARG A 60 -9.20 -20.85 -9.00
CA ARG A 60 -8.65 -19.55 -9.39
C ARG A 60 -8.41 -19.55 -10.90
N LEU A 61 -8.99 -18.58 -11.59
CA LEU A 61 -8.67 -18.27 -12.97
C LEU A 61 -7.52 -17.26 -12.98
N LEU A 62 -6.36 -17.64 -13.51
CA LEU A 62 -5.20 -16.75 -13.64
C LEU A 62 -4.97 -16.38 -15.10
N PRO A 63 -4.36 -15.23 -15.41
CA PRO A 63 -4.14 -14.84 -16.78
C PRO A 63 -3.17 -15.79 -17.47
N ASP A 64 -3.51 -16.21 -18.68
CA ASP A 64 -2.65 -17.05 -19.51
C ASP A 64 -1.60 -16.18 -20.19
N THR A 65 -0.40 -16.09 -19.60
CA THR A 65 0.71 -15.33 -20.18
C THR A 65 1.22 -15.90 -21.50
N SER A 66 0.86 -17.15 -21.83
CA SER A 66 1.19 -17.76 -23.12
C SER A 66 0.23 -17.35 -24.24
N ASN A 67 -0.94 -16.79 -23.90
CA ASN A 67 -1.91 -16.33 -24.87
C ASN A 67 -1.45 -14.99 -25.49
N PRO A 68 -1.29 -14.88 -26.82
CA PRO A 68 -0.85 -13.64 -27.47
C PRO A 68 -1.81 -12.47 -27.26
N ARG A 69 -3.07 -12.75 -26.88
CA ARG A 69 -4.03 -11.71 -26.51
C ARG A 69 -3.80 -11.14 -25.12
N TYR A 70 -3.04 -11.81 -24.26
CA TYR A 70 -2.70 -11.33 -22.91
C TYR A 70 -1.99 -9.97 -22.96
N THR A 71 -0.94 -9.86 -23.78
CA THR A 71 -0.22 -8.59 -24.00
C THR A 71 -1.06 -7.56 -24.74
N ALA A 72 -1.89 -7.98 -25.70
CA ALA A 72 -2.78 -7.06 -26.41
C ALA A 72 -3.90 -6.47 -25.51
N CYS A 73 -4.30 -7.20 -24.47
CA CYS A 73 -5.48 -6.87 -23.67
C CYS A 73 -5.20 -6.38 -22.25
N LEU A 74 -4.11 -6.83 -21.62
CA LEU A 74 -3.83 -6.54 -20.21
C LEU A 74 -2.54 -5.75 -20.01
N ALA A 75 -1.53 -5.96 -20.85
CA ALA A 75 -0.21 -5.34 -20.67
C ALA A 75 0.36 -4.83 -22.01
N PRO A 76 0.06 -3.58 -22.41
CA PRO A 76 0.67 -3.00 -23.60
C PRO A 76 2.19 -2.89 -23.36
N ALA A 77 2.93 -3.82 -23.96
CA ALA A 77 4.39 -3.93 -23.95
C ALA A 77 5.05 -4.11 -22.57
N GLY A 78 4.97 -5.33 -22.00
CA GLY A 78 5.89 -5.78 -20.94
C GLY A 78 5.21 -6.45 -19.75
N SER A 79 5.99 -6.84 -18.74
CA SER A 79 5.50 -7.37 -17.45
C SER A 79 5.17 -6.28 -16.43
N GLN A 80 5.33 -5.00 -16.79
CA GLN A 80 5.19 -3.87 -15.89
C GLN A 80 3.81 -3.26 -16.00
N PHE A 81 2.99 -3.45 -14.96
CA PHE A 81 1.68 -2.82 -14.81
C PHE A 81 1.80 -1.47 -14.08
N SER A 82 2.87 -0.72 -14.31
CA SER A 82 3.13 0.55 -13.62
C SER A 82 3.32 1.68 -14.63
N PHE A 83 2.52 2.74 -14.50
CA PHE A 83 2.46 3.85 -15.45
C PHE A 83 2.62 5.19 -14.74
N SER A 84 3.38 6.12 -15.34
CA SER A 84 3.64 7.46 -14.78
C SER A 84 4.09 8.45 -15.86
N PRO A 85 3.50 9.66 -15.94
CA PRO A 85 2.21 10.02 -15.35
C PRO A 85 1.07 9.26 -16.04
N ALA A 86 0.06 8.84 -15.29
CA ALA A 86 -1.07 8.10 -15.85
C ALA A 86 -2.37 8.23 -15.04
N VAL A 87 -3.50 8.01 -15.72
CA VAL A 87 -4.85 7.86 -15.14
C VAL A 87 -5.50 6.57 -15.61
N CYS A 88 -6.49 6.09 -14.86
CA CYS A 88 -7.21 4.88 -15.22
C CYS A 88 -7.98 5.07 -16.54
N PRO A 89 -8.13 3.99 -17.34
CA PRO A 89 -9.01 3.99 -18.49
C PRO A 89 -10.41 4.51 -18.18
N GLN A 90 -11.09 5.09 -19.17
CA GLN A 90 -12.47 5.54 -19.01
C GLN A 90 -13.36 4.35 -18.54
N GLY A 91 -14.12 4.56 -17.47
CA GLY A 91 -15.01 3.54 -16.89
C GLY A 91 -14.33 2.52 -15.98
N TRP A 92 -13.00 2.54 -15.84
CA TRP A 92 -12.29 1.69 -14.90
C TRP A 92 -12.27 2.32 -13.50
N PRO A 93 -12.72 1.60 -12.46
CA PRO A 93 -12.54 2.07 -11.09
C PRO A 93 -11.06 2.11 -10.72
N ALA A 94 -10.62 3.28 -10.26
CA ALA A 94 -9.40 3.49 -9.50
C ALA A 94 -9.67 3.16 -8.02
N TRP A 95 -8.78 2.39 -7.41
CA TRP A 95 -8.86 1.95 -6.03
C TRP A 95 -7.68 2.48 -5.22
N TRP A 96 -7.94 2.77 -3.95
CA TRP A 96 -6.97 3.22 -2.95
C TRP A 96 -6.10 4.39 -3.41
N LEU A 97 -6.73 5.44 -3.93
CA LEU A 97 -6.00 6.63 -4.33
C LEU A 97 -5.44 7.29 -3.07
N GLY A 98 -4.17 7.63 -3.10
CA GLY A 98 -3.51 8.29 -1.98
C GLY A 98 -2.21 8.97 -2.40
N LYS A 99 -1.73 9.87 -1.54
CA LYS A 99 -0.39 10.43 -1.69
C LYS A 99 0.62 9.53 -1.02
N THR A 100 1.64 9.16 -1.78
CA THR A 100 2.82 8.48 -1.25
C THR A 100 3.99 9.45 -1.37
N THR A 101 4.79 9.57 -0.31
CA THR A 101 6.09 10.20 -0.46
C THR A 101 6.95 9.24 -1.28
N PRO A 102 7.56 9.65 -2.40
CA PRO A 102 8.56 8.82 -3.05
C PRO A 102 9.55 8.45 -1.96
N ALA A 103 9.79 7.14 -1.78
CA ALA A 103 10.80 6.70 -0.84
C ALA A 103 12.05 7.51 -1.14
N LEU A 104 12.54 8.31 -0.16
CA LEU A 104 13.79 9.02 -0.33
C LEU A 104 14.80 7.94 -0.68
N SER A 105 15.15 7.83 -1.96
CA SER A 105 16.24 7.00 -2.42
C SER A 105 17.43 7.37 -1.54
N SER A 106 17.90 6.41 -0.77
CA SER A 106 18.82 6.54 0.38
C SER A 106 20.24 7.02 0.00
N ALA A 107 20.36 7.77 -1.08
CA ALA A 107 21.59 8.33 -1.62
C ALA A 107 21.64 9.87 -1.60
N ALA A 108 20.73 10.56 -0.89
CA ALA A 108 20.86 12.00 -0.66
C ALA A 108 21.97 12.26 0.35
N THR A 109 23.21 12.37 -0.15
CA THR A 109 24.35 12.87 0.60
C THR A 109 23.99 14.24 1.15
N ALA A 110 24.05 14.37 2.48
CA ALA A 110 23.63 15.53 3.23
C ALA A 110 24.40 16.79 2.78
N THR A 111 23.80 17.54 1.86
CA THR A 111 24.21 18.92 1.58
C THR A 111 22.95 19.78 1.60
N ALA A 112 22.99 20.78 2.48
CA ALA A 112 21.87 21.57 2.93
C ALA A 112 21.06 22.24 1.81
N THR A 113 19.81 21.82 1.66
CA THR A 113 18.60 22.62 1.37
C THR A 113 17.44 21.67 1.67
N ALA A 114 16.46 22.07 2.50
CA ALA A 114 15.33 21.19 2.81
C ALA A 114 14.69 20.73 1.48
N PRO A 115 14.74 19.42 1.13
CA PRO A 115 14.17 18.98 -0.13
C PRO A 115 12.68 19.27 -0.08
N SER A 116 12.19 20.04 -1.05
CA SER A 116 10.76 20.14 -1.31
C SER A 116 10.24 18.73 -1.53
N VAL A 117 9.52 18.18 -0.55
CA VAL A 117 8.97 16.83 -0.62
C VAL A 117 7.92 16.83 -1.73
N SER A 118 8.27 16.30 -2.90
CA SER A 118 7.33 16.11 -3.99
C SER A 118 6.45 14.91 -3.66
N TYR A 119 5.18 15.15 -3.37
CA TYR A 119 4.22 14.07 -3.18
C TYR A 119 3.82 13.47 -4.53
N VAL A 120 3.79 12.14 -4.61
CA VAL A 120 3.30 11.41 -5.78
C VAL A 120 1.97 10.79 -5.42
N SER A 121 0.93 11.08 -6.20
CA SER A 121 -0.36 10.42 -6.07
C SER A 121 -0.27 9.06 -6.75
N THR A 122 -0.83 8.03 -6.14
CA THR A 122 -0.87 6.67 -6.69
C THR A 122 -2.29 6.10 -6.62
N ALA A 123 -2.60 5.17 -7.52
CA ALA A 123 -3.86 4.42 -7.52
C ALA A 123 -3.71 3.08 -8.25
N TYR A 124 -4.70 2.20 -8.07
CA TYR A 124 -4.77 0.92 -8.76
C TYR A 124 -6.03 0.83 -9.63
N CYS A 125 -5.88 0.63 -10.93
CA CYS A 125 -7.01 0.50 -11.84
C CYS A 125 -7.38 -0.97 -12.05
N CYS A 126 -8.67 -1.25 -11.98
CA CYS A 126 -9.24 -2.54 -12.33
C CYS A 126 -10.21 -2.41 -13.50
N ALA A 127 -10.28 -3.43 -14.35
CA ALA A 127 -11.26 -3.49 -15.42
C ALA A 127 -12.69 -3.48 -14.85
N PRO A 128 -13.69 -2.97 -15.59
CA PRO A 128 -15.08 -2.97 -15.16
C PRO A 128 -15.55 -4.40 -14.82
N GLY A 129 -16.24 -4.54 -13.69
CA GLY A 129 -16.67 -5.85 -13.18
C GLY A 129 -15.65 -6.57 -12.29
N TYR A 130 -14.44 -6.04 -12.16
CA TYR A 130 -13.46 -6.47 -11.16
C TYR A 130 -13.47 -5.55 -9.94
N SER A 131 -13.35 -6.16 -8.76
CA SER A 131 -13.12 -5.49 -7.48
C SER A 131 -11.67 -5.67 -7.07
N MET A 132 -11.09 -4.67 -6.40
CA MET A 132 -9.71 -4.82 -5.97
C MET A 132 -9.61 -5.66 -4.70
N LEU A 133 -8.72 -6.65 -4.70
CA LEU A 133 -8.52 -7.55 -3.57
C LEU A 133 -7.81 -6.80 -2.46
N ARG A 134 -8.48 -6.60 -1.31
CA ARG A 134 -7.84 -6.04 -0.12
C ARG A 134 -6.66 -6.92 0.25
N GLN A 135 -5.47 -6.33 0.28
CA GLN A 135 -4.24 -7.02 0.64
C GLN A 135 -4.36 -7.45 2.10
N GLY A 136 -4.83 -8.67 2.29
CA GLY A 136 -5.05 -9.30 3.58
C GLY A 136 -4.26 -10.57 3.56
N THR A 137 -3.23 -10.63 4.41
CA THR A 137 -2.31 -11.75 4.63
C THR A 137 -1.15 -11.89 3.63
N GLU A 138 0.01 -12.27 4.20
CA GLU A 138 1.38 -12.12 3.70
C GLU A 138 1.73 -12.87 2.41
N ASP A 139 0.81 -13.67 1.86
CA ASP A 139 1.09 -14.60 0.76
C ASP A 139 0.75 -14.10 -0.66
N ASP A 140 0.07 -12.95 -0.81
CA ASP A 140 -0.20 -12.33 -2.14
C ASP A 140 0.61 -11.02 -2.31
N PRO A 141 1.80 -11.07 -2.96
CA PRO A 141 2.77 -9.97 -2.95
C PRO A 141 2.44 -8.83 -3.92
N SER A 142 1.31 -8.82 -4.61
CA SER A 142 0.97 -7.75 -5.56
C SER A 142 -0.52 -7.43 -5.59
N PRO A 143 -0.89 -6.13 -5.64
CA PRO A 143 -2.29 -5.71 -5.75
C PRO A 143 -2.90 -6.29 -7.02
N SER A 144 -4.02 -6.99 -6.86
CA SER A 144 -4.71 -7.70 -7.93
C SER A 144 -6.20 -7.36 -7.92
N CYS A 145 -6.78 -7.41 -9.10
CA CYS A 145 -8.20 -7.24 -9.32
C CYS A 145 -8.84 -8.62 -9.38
N GLU A 146 -9.90 -8.85 -8.59
CA GLU A 146 -10.66 -10.09 -8.57
C GLU A 146 -12.06 -9.93 -9.15
N GLN A 147 -12.57 -10.98 -9.78
CA GLN A 147 -13.96 -11.10 -10.18
C GLN A 147 -14.45 -12.50 -9.81
N ALA A 148 -15.47 -12.58 -8.96
CA ALA A 148 -16.11 -13.84 -8.62
C ALA A 148 -17.17 -14.19 -9.68
N PHE A 149 -17.23 -15.47 -10.04
CA PHE A 149 -18.27 -16.02 -10.90
C PHE A 149 -18.66 -17.41 -10.42
N ILE A 150 -19.92 -17.77 -10.67
CA ILE A 150 -20.49 -19.05 -10.29
C ILE A 150 -20.53 -19.91 -11.54
N SER A 151 -19.89 -21.07 -11.48
CA SER A 151 -19.96 -22.10 -12.52
C SER A 151 -20.76 -23.28 -12.01
N THR A 152 -21.83 -23.64 -12.71
CA THR A 152 -22.62 -24.84 -12.41
C THR A 152 -22.25 -25.91 -13.42
N THR A 153 -21.66 -27.02 -12.96
CA THR A 153 -21.40 -28.19 -13.80
C THR A 153 -22.43 -29.26 -13.47
N SER A 154 -23.24 -29.61 -14.47
CA SER A 154 -24.17 -30.74 -14.42
C SER A 154 -23.51 -31.95 -15.09
N SER A 155 -23.34 -33.04 -14.36
CA SER A 155 -22.94 -34.31 -14.97
C SER A 155 -24.16 -35.01 -15.56
N SER A 156 -24.09 -35.41 -16.83
CA SER A 156 -25.10 -36.26 -17.45
C SER A 156 -24.79 -37.73 -17.14
N GLY A 157 -25.50 -38.30 -16.16
CA GLY A 157 -25.40 -39.70 -15.76
C GLY A 157 -26.59 -40.11 -14.88
N HIS A 158 -26.66 -41.39 -14.49
CA HIS A 158 -27.77 -41.99 -13.71
C HIS A 158 -28.02 -41.36 -12.32
N SER A 159 -27.24 -40.35 -11.94
CA SER A 159 -27.42 -39.54 -10.73
C SER A 159 -27.18 -38.09 -11.12
N PHE A 160 -28.25 -37.31 -11.20
CA PHE A 160 -28.16 -35.87 -11.47
C PHE A 160 -27.54 -35.19 -10.26
N VAL A 161 -26.24 -34.88 -10.33
CA VAL A 161 -25.55 -34.07 -9.34
C VAL A 161 -25.18 -32.75 -10.01
N SER A 162 -25.81 -31.67 -9.56
CA SER A 162 -25.42 -30.31 -9.93
C SER A 162 -24.36 -29.84 -8.95
N THR A 163 -23.12 -29.69 -9.42
CA THR A 163 -22.04 -29.12 -8.61
C THR A 163 -21.97 -27.63 -8.91
N THR A 164 -22.14 -26.81 -7.88
CA THR A 164 -21.95 -25.36 -7.97
C THR A 164 -20.56 -25.01 -7.46
N THR A 165 -19.70 -24.50 -8.33
CA THR A 165 -18.33 -24.11 -7.99
C THR A 165 -18.20 -22.60 -8.01
N LEU A 166 -17.84 -22.01 -6.87
CA LEU A 166 -17.44 -20.61 -6.79
C LEU A 166 -16.02 -20.50 -7.33
N SER A 167 -15.84 -19.71 -8.38
CA SER A 167 -14.54 -19.48 -9.00
C SER A 167 -14.20 -17.99 -8.96
N LYS A 168 -12.90 -17.69 -8.86
CA LYS A 168 -12.41 -16.31 -8.81
C LYS A 168 -11.39 -16.08 -9.93
N ALA A 169 -11.65 -15.11 -10.79
CA ALA A 169 -10.67 -14.59 -11.73
C ALA A 169 -9.79 -13.57 -11.03
N MET A 170 -8.47 -13.69 -11.17
CA MET A 170 -7.51 -12.74 -10.62
C MET A 170 -6.65 -12.19 -11.76
N VAL A 171 -6.55 -10.87 -11.86
CA VAL A 171 -5.69 -10.19 -12.83
C VAL A 171 -4.83 -9.15 -12.11
N PRO A 172 -3.60 -8.91 -12.54
CA PRO A 172 -2.76 -7.86 -11.95
C PRO A 172 -3.44 -6.49 -12.09
N ALA A 173 -3.42 -5.69 -11.03
CA ALA A 173 -3.95 -4.33 -11.08
C ALA A 173 -2.97 -3.39 -11.79
N TRP A 174 -3.51 -2.42 -12.52
CA TRP A 174 -2.69 -1.36 -13.12
C TRP A 174 -2.34 -0.34 -12.06
N HIS A 175 -1.07 -0.29 -11.67
CA HIS A 175 -0.55 0.76 -10.82
C HIS A 175 -0.31 2.02 -11.65
N ILE A 176 -0.96 3.10 -11.26
CA ILE A 176 -0.79 4.41 -11.90
C ILE A 176 -0.27 5.41 -10.88
N SER A 177 0.50 6.37 -11.35
CA SER A 177 1.01 7.45 -10.52
C SER A 177 1.03 8.77 -11.28
N TRP A 178 0.86 9.88 -10.56
CA TRP A 178 0.95 11.23 -11.11
C TRP A 178 1.35 12.24 -10.04
N GLN A 179 2.00 13.32 -10.46
CA GLN A 179 2.25 14.48 -9.62
C GLN A 179 1.12 15.50 -9.75
N THR A 180 1.00 16.40 -8.78
CA THR A 180 0.03 17.50 -8.82
C THR A 180 0.21 18.37 -10.08
N THR A 181 1.45 18.54 -10.53
CA THR A 181 1.80 19.28 -11.76
C THR A 181 1.32 18.60 -13.03
N ASP A 182 1.09 17.29 -13.01
CA ASP A 182 0.64 16.52 -14.18
C ASP A 182 -0.88 16.59 -14.35
N MET A 183 -1.64 16.87 -13.29
CA MET A 183 -3.11 16.89 -13.29
C MET A 183 -3.77 17.74 -14.40
N PRO A 184 -3.23 18.89 -14.85
CA PRO A 184 -3.80 19.65 -15.96
C PRO A 184 -3.67 18.96 -17.31
N THR A 185 -2.69 18.07 -17.48
CA THR A 185 -2.43 17.34 -18.73
C THR A 185 -3.09 15.96 -18.78
N LEU A 186 -3.61 15.49 -17.64
CA LEU A 186 -4.26 14.19 -17.53
C LEU A 186 -5.74 14.27 -17.90
N SER A 187 -6.16 13.37 -18.78
CA SER A 187 -7.56 13.20 -19.14
C SER A 187 -7.95 11.73 -18.95
N PRO A 188 -9.00 11.40 -18.18
CA PRO A 188 -9.82 12.30 -17.36
C PRO A 188 -9.03 12.87 -16.18
N ARG A 189 -9.38 14.09 -15.75
CA ARG A 189 -8.66 14.76 -14.66
C ARG A 189 -8.90 14.00 -13.33
N PRO A 190 -7.85 13.54 -12.63
CA PRO A 190 -8.01 12.84 -11.37
C PRO A 190 -8.49 13.80 -10.26
N PRO A 191 -9.12 13.28 -9.19
CA PRO A 191 -9.54 14.10 -8.05
C PRO A 191 -8.31 14.67 -7.32
N ALA A 192 -8.45 15.89 -6.80
CA ALA A 192 -7.45 16.43 -5.89
C ALA A 192 -7.47 15.63 -4.58
N LEU A 193 -6.28 15.25 -4.13
CA LEU A 193 -6.06 14.57 -2.86
C LEU A 193 -5.51 15.58 -1.85
N ASP A 194 -6.10 15.63 -0.66
CA ASP A 194 -5.53 16.38 0.47
C ASP A 194 -4.46 15.56 1.19
N ASP A 195 -3.73 16.19 2.11
CA ASP A 195 -2.68 15.51 2.87
C ASP A 195 -3.27 14.51 3.88
N GLY A 196 -2.82 13.26 3.77
CA GLY A 196 -3.33 12.14 4.57
C GLY A 196 -4.71 11.64 4.14
N GLU A 197 -5.26 12.17 3.05
CA GLU A 197 -6.51 11.69 2.49
C GLU A 197 -6.32 10.38 1.70
N ARG A 198 -7.32 9.51 1.79
CA ARG A 198 -7.44 8.31 0.96
C ARG A 198 -8.83 8.24 0.35
N ILE A 199 -8.86 8.01 -0.95
CA ILE A 199 -10.09 7.72 -1.70
C ILE A 199 -10.10 6.21 -1.91
N THR A 200 -11.11 5.52 -1.37
CA THR A 200 -11.21 4.06 -1.49
C THR A 200 -11.47 3.66 -2.94
N ARG A 201 -12.32 4.44 -3.62
CA ARG A 201 -12.76 4.17 -4.98
C ARG A 201 -13.11 5.46 -5.72
N TRP A 202 -12.72 5.54 -6.99
CA TRP A 202 -13.11 6.61 -7.89
C TRP A 202 -13.26 6.08 -9.31
N VAL A 203 -14.31 6.49 -10.01
CA VAL A 203 -14.47 6.22 -11.45
C VAL A 203 -14.39 7.56 -12.15
N PRO A 204 -13.67 7.67 -13.27
CA PRO A 204 -13.67 8.90 -14.03
C PRO A 204 -15.06 9.42 -14.39
N GLY A 205 -15.33 10.68 -14.04
CA GLY A 205 -16.63 11.32 -14.23
C GLY A 205 -17.62 11.10 -13.09
N SER A 206 -17.27 10.34 -12.03
CA SER A 206 -18.05 10.23 -10.81
C SER A 206 -17.40 10.99 -9.64
N ASP A 207 -18.20 11.25 -8.62
CA ASP A 207 -17.66 11.72 -7.33
C ASP A 207 -16.80 10.61 -6.69
N PRO A 208 -15.68 10.97 -6.05
CA PRO A 208 -14.81 10.00 -5.37
C PRO A 208 -15.44 9.50 -4.06
N GLU A 209 -15.37 8.20 -3.83
CA GLU A 209 -15.72 7.56 -2.56
C GLU A 209 -14.55 7.75 -1.58
N ARG A 210 -14.71 8.70 -0.67
CA ARG A 210 -13.70 9.02 0.34
C ARG A 210 -13.88 8.12 1.54
N GLU A 211 -12.77 7.64 2.08
CA GLU A 211 -12.85 6.94 3.35
C GLU A 211 -13.14 7.94 4.47
N PRO A 212 -14.06 7.64 5.40
CA PRO A 212 -14.18 8.43 6.61
C PRO A 212 -12.81 8.53 7.26
N ARG A 213 -12.36 9.75 7.58
CA ARG A 213 -11.04 10.01 8.18
C ARG A 213 -10.80 9.21 9.47
N ASP A 214 -11.88 8.67 10.03
CA ASP A 214 -11.95 7.98 11.31
C ASP A 214 -11.93 6.45 11.17
N SER A 215 -11.99 5.88 9.96
CA SER A 215 -12.10 4.41 9.75
C SER A 215 -10.79 3.65 9.96
N TRP A 216 -9.63 4.28 9.72
CA TRP A 216 -8.30 3.68 9.91
C TRP A 216 -7.79 3.80 11.35
N GLY A 217 -8.72 3.64 12.29
CA GLY A 217 -8.51 4.01 13.68
C GLY A 217 -9.58 3.48 14.61
N GLY A 218 -9.93 2.20 14.50
CA GLY A 218 -10.26 1.43 15.73
C GLY A 218 -9.11 1.46 16.75
N GLY A 219 -7.96 2.06 16.40
CA GLY A 219 -6.95 2.56 17.32
C GLY A 219 -7.39 3.88 17.96
N ILE A 220 -7.64 3.80 19.26
CA ILE A 220 -7.47 4.85 20.26
C ILE A 220 -6.75 6.09 19.67
N SER A 221 -7.42 7.25 19.67
CA SER A 221 -6.84 8.50 19.12
C SER A 221 -5.40 8.69 19.57
N ARG A 222 -4.53 9.24 18.72
CA ARG A 222 -3.10 9.42 19.03
C ARG A 222 -2.87 10.07 20.41
N SER A 223 -3.74 11.02 20.77
CA SER A 223 -3.78 11.66 22.09
C SER A 223 -4.13 10.68 23.22
N LEU A 224 -5.14 9.83 23.03
CA LEU A 224 -5.54 8.83 24.02
C LEU A 224 -4.51 7.69 24.12
N PHE A 225 -3.82 7.33 23.03
CA PHE A 225 -2.69 6.38 23.07
C PHE A 225 -1.55 6.92 23.94
N PHE A 226 -1.13 8.17 23.73
CA PHE A 226 -0.12 8.79 24.59
C PHE A 226 -0.59 8.96 26.03
N PHE A 227 -1.87 9.25 26.26
CA PHE A 227 -2.42 9.29 27.61
C PHE A 227 -2.38 7.91 28.30
N LEU A 228 -2.67 6.83 27.58
CA LEU A 228 -2.63 5.46 28.12
C LEU A 228 -1.20 4.99 28.38
N VAL A 229 -0.29 5.25 27.45
CA VAL A 229 1.12 4.76 27.51
C VAL A 229 1.99 5.63 28.42
N ILE A 230 1.77 6.94 28.46
CA ILE A 230 2.62 7.88 29.21
C ILE A 230 1.87 8.47 30.41
N GLY A 231 0.61 8.88 30.20
CA GLY A 231 -0.21 9.50 31.24
C GLY A 231 -0.49 8.56 32.42
N ILE A 232 -0.95 7.34 32.16
CA ILE A 232 -1.30 6.38 33.24
C ILE A 232 -0.09 6.01 34.10
N PRO A 233 1.08 5.63 33.55
CA PRO A 233 2.25 5.34 34.39
C PRO A 233 2.69 6.52 35.26
N LEU A 234 2.64 7.76 34.73
CA LEU A 234 2.97 8.95 35.51
C LEU A 234 1.98 9.19 36.66
N ILE A 235 0.68 8.99 36.41
CA ILE A 235 -0.35 9.11 37.45
C ILE A 235 -0.15 8.04 38.54
N VAL A 236 0.14 6.79 38.15
CA VAL A 236 0.38 5.69 39.08
C VAL A 236 1.63 5.95 39.93
N ILE A 237 2.74 6.37 39.31
CA ILE A 237 3.99 6.72 40.03
C ILE A 237 3.73 7.90 40.97
N GLY A 238 3.01 8.93 40.53
CA GLY A 238 2.64 10.08 41.34
C GLY A 238 1.80 9.69 42.56
N ALA A 239 0.80 8.82 42.37
CA ALA A 239 -0.06 8.32 43.46
C ALA A 239 0.74 7.48 44.47
N ILE A 240 1.64 6.60 43.99
CA ILE A 240 2.51 5.80 44.87
C ILE A 240 3.44 6.71 45.67
N ALA A 241 4.09 7.69 45.04
CA ALA A 241 4.95 8.64 45.72
C ALA A 241 4.19 9.48 46.76
N ALA A 242 3.00 9.97 46.41
CA ALA A 242 2.13 10.71 47.33
C ALA A 242 1.68 9.88 48.53
N CYS A 243 1.48 8.57 48.37
CA CYS A 243 1.14 7.66 49.47
C CYS A 243 2.36 7.30 50.34
N LEU A 244 3.53 7.06 49.74
CA LEU A 244 4.72 6.60 50.46
C LEU A 244 5.45 7.73 51.20
N ILE A 245 5.50 8.95 50.65
CA ILE A 245 6.24 10.08 51.25
C ILE A 245 5.71 10.46 52.64
N PRO A 246 4.39 10.64 52.87
CA PRO A 246 3.85 10.96 54.20
C PRO A 246 4.03 9.81 55.19
N ALA A 247 3.83 8.56 54.75
CA ALA A 247 3.99 7.37 55.58
C ALA A 247 5.44 7.19 56.06
N CYS A 248 6.43 7.44 55.18
CA CYS A 248 7.85 7.41 55.53
C CYS A 248 8.26 8.58 56.45
N ARG A 249 7.70 9.78 56.24
CA ARG A 249 7.97 10.94 57.12
C ARG A 249 7.39 10.75 58.52
N GLY A 250 6.19 10.20 58.65
CA GLY A 250 5.56 9.92 59.95
C GLY A 250 6.30 8.85 60.77
N ARG A 251 6.88 7.83 60.13
CA ARG A 251 7.67 6.78 60.82
C ARG A 251 9.04 7.28 61.30
N ARG A 252 9.69 8.20 60.58
CA ARG A 252 10.96 8.81 61.02
C ARG A 252 10.78 9.73 62.23
N ALA A 253 9.65 10.43 62.34
CA ALA A 253 9.37 11.28 63.50
C ALA A 253 9.24 10.50 64.82
N LYS A 254 8.79 9.23 64.77
CA LYS A 254 8.62 8.37 65.95
C LYS A 254 9.89 7.62 66.41
N LYS A 255 10.98 7.62 65.63
CA LYS A 255 12.25 6.95 65.99
C LYS A 255 13.34 7.93 66.45
N ARG A 256 12.99 8.97 67.22
CA ARG A 256 14.00 9.68 68.03
C ARG A 256 14.20 8.88 69.32
N PRO A 257 15.32 8.14 69.50
CA PRO A 257 15.61 7.51 70.79
C PRO A 257 15.70 8.61 71.84
N GLY A 258 14.91 8.46 72.91
CA GLY A 258 14.98 9.33 74.07
C GLY A 258 16.39 9.34 74.67
N PRO A 259 16.83 10.45 75.27
CA PRO A 259 18.17 10.57 75.83
C PRO A 259 18.37 9.49 76.89
N THR A 260 19.34 8.59 76.65
CA THR A 260 19.81 7.63 77.64
C THR A 260 20.40 8.43 78.79
N GLY A 261 19.65 8.53 79.89
CA GLY A 261 20.13 9.15 81.11
C GLY A 261 21.32 8.37 81.66
N ALA A 262 22.47 9.04 81.75
CA ALA A 262 23.54 8.64 82.64
C ALA A 262 23.12 9.05 84.06
N ALA A 263 22.85 8.06 84.92
CA ALA A 263 22.75 8.26 86.35
C ALA A 263 23.94 7.58 87.02
N SER A 264 24.54 8.32 87.94
CA SER A 264 25.72 8.03 88.74
C SER A 264 25.47 7.02 89.86
#